data_AF-A0A2E3ML30-F1
#
_entry.id   AF-A0A2E3ML30-F1
#
_cell.length_a   1.000
_cell.length_b   1.000
_cell.length_c   1.000
_cell.angle_alpha   90.00
_cell.angle_beta   90.00
_cell.angle_gamma   90.00
#
_symmetry.space_group_name_H-M   'P 1'
#
loop_
_entity.id
_entity.type
_entity.pdbx_description
1 polymer ?
#
loop_
_entity_poly.entity_id
_entity_poly.type
_entity_poly.pdbx_seq_one_letter_code
_entity_poly.pdbx_strand_id
1 'polypeptide(L)'
;MNEETRAHVVRSGGDQKIYFRERFWDDGMVRLLGREYNAMIVSSCYTAQEGGIRCFSCHNMHQEQDDGRPVDAWANDQLKPATVSDSACTQCHQAATYQATSPTHHLAESSGSRCYNCHMPHTAYGLLKSVRSHHIDRPTVAAELASGRPNACNLCHLDQTLQWTSDYLSHWYGTPAVELSPDQQNVSAAVLWILTGDAGQRALAAVSMGRDAARDASGDDWMAPFLARLLEDPYVAVRYCAGRSLRKIDQFSNVEYDHVAPAEQRAAVAAGVLRTWSETTRTETGTRAATLVDPAGNLLQGVLERLGAQRDDTSVNLAE
;
A
#
# COMPACT_ATOMS: atom_id res chain seq x y z
N MET A 1 -12.47 -13.60 27.71
CA MET A 1 -12.07 -14.48 26.60
C MET A 1 -12.40 -15.92 26.97
N ASN A 2 -13.08 -16.65 26.09
CA ASN A 2 -13.52 -18.02 26.35
C ASN A 2 -12.38 -19.04 26.14
N GLU A 3 -12.63 -20.29 26.56
CA GLU A 3 -11.65 -21.37 26.55
C GLU A 3 -11.22 -21.75 25.11
N GLU A 4 -12.13 -21.68 24.15
CA GLU A 4 -11.85 -21.94 22.73
C GLU A 4 -10.87 -20.92 22.13
N THR A 5 -11.02 -19.62 22.47
CA THR A 5 -10.11 -18.59 21.99
C THR A 5 -8.72 -18.76 22.60
N ARG A 6 -8.62 -19.20 23.88
CA ARG A 6 -7.31 -19.56 24.49
C ARG A 6 -6.66 -20.73 23.76
N ALA A 7 -7.41 -21.80 23.53
CA ALA A 7 -6.90 -22.98 22.82
C ALA A 7 -6.44 -22.63 21.39
N HIS A 8 -7.17 -21.76 20.69
CA HIS A 8 -6.81 -21.30 19.35
C HIS A 8 -5.52 -20.45 19.34
N VAL A 9 -5.38 -19.51 20.27
CA VAL A 9 -4.16 -18.70 20.44
C VAL A 9 -2.96 -19.60 20.74
N VAL A 10 -3.13 -20.58 21.64
CA VAL A 10 -2.07 -21.55 21.97
C VAL A 10 -1.65 -22.38 20.75
N ARG A 11 -2.62 -22.86 19.95
CA ARG A 11 -2.34 -23.55 18.68
C ARG A 11 -1.65 -22.66 17.65
N SER A 12 -1.83 -21.34 17.74
CA SER A 12 -1.27 -20.35 16.82
C SER A 12 0.06 -19.75 17.32
N GLY A 13 0.75 -20.40 18.26
CA GLY A 13 2.07 -19.95 18.76
C GLY A 13 2.05 -19.29 20.14
N GLY A 14 0.93 -19.29 20.85
CA GLY A 14 0.85 -18.99 22.29
C GLY A 14 0.87 -17.51 22.68
N ASP A 15 1.49 -16.64 21.90
CA ASP A 15 1.51 -15.19 22.15
C ASP A 15 0.37 -14.48 21.39
N GLN A 16 -0.57 -13.92 22.16
CA GLN A 16 -1.69 -13.15 21.62
C GLN A 16 -1.24 -11.92 20.85
N LYS A 17 -0.19 -11.24 21.30
CA LYS A 17 0.30 -10.02 20.65
C LYS A 17 0.83 -10.35 19.27
N ILE A 18 1.58 -11.44 19.15
CA ILE A 18 2.07 -11.94 17.86
C ILE A 18 0.88 -12.34 16.97
N TYR A 19 -0.06 -13.14 17.51
CA TYR A 19 -1.24 -13.59 16.77
C TYR A 19 -2.03 -12.43 16.13
N PHE A 20 -2.29 -11.37 16.89
CA PHE A 20 -3.03 -10.21 16.40
C PHE A 20 -2.19 -9.33 15.48
N ARG A 21 -0.92 -9.02 15.82
CA ARG A 21 -0.04 -8.18 14.99
C ARG A 21 0.23 -8.77 13.59
N GLU A 22 0.20 -10.09 13.47
CA GLU A 22 0.31 -10.77 12.17
C GLU A 22 -0.95 -10.66 11.30
N ARG A 23 -2.12 -10.42 11.90
CA ARG A 23 -3.42 -10.46 11.22
C ARG A 23 -4.06 -9.10 11.09
N PHE A 24 -3.72 -8.21 12.00
CA PHE A 24 -4.25 -6.86 12.12
C PHE A 24 -3.11 -5.87 12.35
N TRP A 25 -3.31 -4.65 11.87
CA TRP A 25 -2.54 -3.48 12.27
C TRP A 25 -2.88 -3.11 13.72
N ASP A 26 -2.06 -2.30 14.38
CA ASP A 26 -2.27 -1.99 15.81
C ASP A 26 -3.55 -1.17 16.07
N ASP A 27 -4.12 -0.54 15.03
CA ASP A 27 -5.45 0.10 15.05
C ASP A 27 -6.62 -0.89 14.88
N GLY A 28 -6.33 -2.19 14.77
CA GLY A 28 -7.32 -3.25 14.58
C GLY A 28 -7.74 -3.47 13.11
N MET A 29 -7.18 -2.72 12.17
CA MET A 29 -7.47 -2.92 10.75
C MET A 29 -6.87 -4.21 10.23
N VAL A 30 -7.52 -4.82 9.24
CA VAL A 30 -7.03 -6.05 8.62
C VAL A 30 -5.69 -5.79 7.93
N ARG A 31 -4.70 -6.60 8.31
CA ARG A 31 -3.34 -6.60 7.76
C ARG A 31 -3.11 -7.80 6.84
N LEU A 32 -3.71 -8.94 7.16
CA LEU A 32 -3.66 -10.17 6.38
C LEU A 32 -5.02 -10.50 5.77
N LEU A 33 -5.04 -10.80 4.47
CA LEU A 33 -6.23 -11.21 3.71
C LEU A 33 -7.00 -12.34 4.40
N GLY A 34 -8.32 -12.41 4.18
CA GLY A 34 -9.19 -13.47 4.69
C GLY A 34 -9.91 -13.10 6.00
N ARG A 35 -9.81 -11.83 6.40
CA ARG A 35 -10.40 -11.29 7.64
C ARG A 35 -11.21 -10.02 7.40
N GLU A 36 -11.54 -9.72 6.15
CA GLU A 36 -12.20 -8.50 5.68
C GLU A 36 -13.54 -8.28 6.37
N TYR A 37 -14.24 -9.36 6.74
CA TYR A 37 -15.47 -9.28 7.52
C TYR A 37 -15.26 -8.53 8.85
N ASN A 38 -14.14 -8.78 9.55
CA ASN A 38 -13.83 -8.10 10.81
C ASN A 38 -13.64 -6.59 10.62
N ALA A 39 -13.00 -6.19 9.52
CA ALA A 39 -12.84 -4.78 9.14
C ALA A 39 -14.18 -4.14 8.77
N MET A 40 -15.03 -4.85 8.03
CA MET A 40 -16.33 -4.37 7.59
C MET A 40 -17.28 -4.12 8.76
N ILE A 41 -17.41 -5.07 9.72
CA ILE A 41 -18.40 -4.97 10.80
C ILE A 41 -18.13 -3.83 11.80
N VAL A 42 -16.91 -3.32 11.85
CA VAL A 42 -16.54 -2.18 12.70
C VAL A 42 -16.55 -0.85 11.93
N SER A 43 -16.84 -0.87 10.63
CA SER A 43 -17.01 0.36 9.84
C SER A 43 -18.36 1.04 10.13
N SER A 44 -18.41 2.37 9.95
CA SER A 44 -19.68 3.10 10.04
C SER A 44 -20.68 2.66 8.97
N CYS A 45 -20.22 2.19 7.81
CA CYS A 45 -21.09 1.68 6.75
C CYS A 45 -21.86 0.41 7.16
N TYR A 46 -21.33 -0.37 8.11
CA TYR A 46 -22.03 -1.51 8.69
C TYR A 46 -22.87 -1.12 9.91
N THR A 47 -22.34 -0.27 10.78
CA THR A 47 -22.92 0.00 12.12
C THR A 47 -23.93 1.15 12.16
N ALA A 48 -23.87 2.10 11.22
CA ALA A 48 -24.67 3.34 11.32
C ALA A 48 -26.15 3.17 10.95
N GLN A 49 -26.53 2.10 10.26
CA GLN A 49 -27.92 1.84 9.87
C GLN A 49 -28.27 0.35 10.03
N GLU A 50 -29.53 0.08 10.38
CA GLU A 50 -30.06 -1.28 10.42
C GLU A 50 -29.99 -1.91 9.03
N GLY A 51 -29.34 -3.07 8.91
CA GLY A 51 -29.12 -3.72 7.62
C GLY A 51 -27.97 -3.13 6.79
N GLY A 52 -27.00 -2.46 7.42
CA GLY A 52 -25.78 -1.93 6.81
C GLY A 52 -25.01 -2.88 5.88
N ILE A 53 -23.97 -2.38 5.24
CA ILE A 53 -23.30 -3.07 4.11
C ILE A 53 -22.89 -4.52 4.45
N ARG A 54 -23.00 -5.42 3.47
CA ARG A 54 -22.58 -6.83 3.58
C ARG A 54 -21.68 -7.18 2.40
N CYS A 55 -21.02 -8.33 2.46
CA CYS A 55 -20.19 -8.81 1.34
C CYS A 55 -20.97 -8.80 0.02
N PHE A 56 -22.20 -9.33 0.03
CA PHE A 56 -23.09 -9.37 -1.13
C PHE A 56 -23.75 -8.04 -1.49
N SER A 57 -23.48 -6.95 -0.76
CA SER A 57 -23.81 -5.60 -1.24
C SER A 57 -22.95 -5.26 -2.46
N CYS A 58 -21.68 -5.70 -2.47
CA CYS A 58 -20.72 -5.40 -3.55
C CYS A 58 -20.29 -6.60 -4.39
N HIS A 59 -20.22 -7.79 -3.79
CA HIS A 59 -19.74 -9.02 -4.44
C HIS A 59 -20.88 -9.93 -4.89
N ASN A 60 -20.59 -10.79 -5.87
CA ASN A 60 -21.47 -11.88 -6.28
C ASN A 60 -20.67 -13.18 -6.42
N MET A 61 -21.23 -14.33 -6.02
CA MET A 61 -20.53 -15.62 -6.12
C MET A 61 -20.50 -16.17 -7.55
N HIS A 62 -21.40 -15.69 -8.40
CA HIS A 62 -21.51 -16.10 -9.79
C HIS A 62 -21.58 -14.86 -10.67
N GLN A 63 -20.96 -14.94 -11.84
CA GLN A 63 -21.02 -13.88 -12.82
C GLN A 63 -22.47 -13.72 -13.31
N GLU A 64 -22.97 -12.49 -13.27
CA GLU A 64 -24.32 -12.17 -13.74
C GLU A 64 -24.38 -12.37 -15.27
N GLN A 65 -25.53 -12.80 -15.80
CA GLN A 65 -25.64 -13.14 -17.23
C GLN A 65 -25.39 -11.94 -18.16
N ASP A 66 -25.63 -10.73 -17.67
CA ASP A 66 -25.44 -9.45 -18.36
C ASP A 66 -24.06 -8.82 -18.08
N ASP A 67 -23.22 -9.46 -17.26
CA ASP A 67 -21.84 -9.03 -17.05
C ASP A 67 -20.94 -9.51 -18.20
N GLY A 68 -20.72 -8.63 -19.17
CA GLY A 68 -19.91 -8.92 -20.37
C GLY A 68 -18.40 -9.05 -20.15
N ARG A 69 -17.90 -8.97 -18.91
CA ARG A 69 -16.47 -9.16 -18.64
C ARG A 69 -16.03 -10.61 -18.93
N PRO A 70 -14.78 -10.85 -19.34
CA PRO A 70 -14.21 -12.19 -19.31
C PRO A 70 -14.23 -12.77 -17.89
N VAL A 71 -14.44 -14.09 -17.75
CA VAL A 71 -14.55 -14.77 -16.44
C VAL A 71 -13.36 -14.46 -15.54
N ASP A 72 -12.13 -14.46 -16.07
CA ASP A 72 -10.93 -14.17 -15.28
C ASP A 72 -10.91 -12.72 -14.74
N ALA A 73 -11.42 -11.77 -15.52
CA ALA A 73 -11.51 -10.37 -15.12
C ALA A 73 -12.62 -10.13 -14.08
N TRP A 74 -13.73 -10.86 -14.18
CA TRP A 74 -14.79 -10.85 -13.16
C TRP A 74 -14.35 -11.54 -11.87
N ALA A 75 -13.72 -12.72 -11.98
CA ALA A 75 -13.27 -13.52 -10.85
C ALA A 75 -12.19 -12.80 -10.02
N ASN A 76 -11.47 -11.84 -10.63
CA ASN A 76 -10.62 -10.91 -9.91
C ASN A 76 -11.48 -9.97 -9.04
N ASP A 77 -11.61 -10.35 -7.78
CA ASP A 77 -12.39 -9.70 -6.72
C ASP A 77 -13.92 -9.91 -6.78
N GLN A 78 -14.48 -10.59 -7.78
CA GLN A 78 -15.90 -11.03 -7.83
C GLN A 78 -16.91 -9.88 -7.58
N LEU A 79 -16.57 -8.67 -8.01
CA LEU A 79 -17.42 -7.49 -7.86
C LEU A 79 -18.58 -7.55 -8.84
N LYS A 80 -19.76 -7.06 -8.42
CA LYS A 80 -20.88 -6.78 -9.34
C LYS A 80 -20.50 -5.67 -10.33
N PRO A 81 -21.07 -5.63 -11.55
CA PRO A 81 -20.80 -4.55 -12.51
C PRO A 81 -21.04 -3.16 -11.91
N ALA A 82 -22.15 -2.98 -11.19
CA ALA A 82 -22.53 -1.73 -10.54
C ALA A 82 -21.62 -1.31 -9.37
N THR A 83 -20.69 -2.16 -8.92
CA THR A 83 -19.80 -1.84 -7.79
C THR A 83 -18.34 -1.68 -8.19
N VAL A 84 -18.00 -1.89 -9.46
CA VAL A 84 -16.69 -1.49 -10.01
C VAL A 84 -16.53 0.04 -9.98
N SER A 85 -17.64 0.77 -10.00
CA SER A 85 -17.70 2.23 -9.96
C SER A 85 -18.06 2.81 -8.60
N ASP A 86 -17.87 4.13 -8.42
CA ASP A 86 -18.25 4.86 -7.21
C ASP A 86 -19.80 4.90 -7.01
N SER A 87 -20.57 4.30 -7.93
CA SER A 87 -21.98 3.95 -7.74
C SER A 87 -22.23 3.06 -6.52
N ALA A 88 -21.24 2.28 -6.05
CA ALA A 88 -21.38 1.56 -4.78
C ALA A 88 -21.51 2.51 -3.59
N CYS A 89 -20.72 3.59 -3.58
CA CYS A 89 -20.72 4.58 -2.50
C CYS A 89 -21.94 5.49 -2.60
N THR A 90 -22.29 5.90 -3.82
CA THR A 90 -23.33 6.91 -4.05
C THR A 90 -24.77 6.40 -3.93
N GLN A 91 -24.95 5.10 -3.67
CA GLN A 91 -26.25 4.55 -3.23
C GLN A 91 -26.71 5.16 -1.89
N CYS A 92 -25.77 5.47 -1.00
CA CYS A 92 -26.05 6.06 0.30
C CYS A 92 -25.47 7.49 0.44
N HIS A 93 -24.37 7.79 -0.26
CA HIS A 93 -23.72 9.10 -0.22
C HIS A 93 -24.19 9.97 -1.39
N GLN A 94 -24.78 11.14 -1.13
CA GLN A 94 -25.35 11.99 -2.18
C GLN A 94 -24.32 12.37 -3.26
N ALA A 95 -24.48 11.84 -4.47
CA ALA A 95 -23.58 12.06 -5.61
C ALA A 95 -23.30 13.55 -5.87
N ALA A 96 -24.34 14.40 -5.82
CA ALA A 96 -24.22 15.84 -6.03
C ALA A 96 -23.28 16.54 -5.03
N THR A 97 -23.08 15.95 -3.85
CA THR A 97 -22.17 16.46 -2.82
C THR A 97 -20.76 15.89 -2.97
N TYR A 98 -20.64 14.62 -3.39
CA TYR A 98 -19.38 13.85 -3.26
C TYR A 98 -18.68 13.52 -4.58
N GLN A 99 -19.33 13.67 -5.75
CA GLN A 99 -18.71 13.42 -7.07
C GLN A 99 -18.14 14.67 -7.74
N ALA A 100 -18.24 15.85 -7.11
CA ALA A 100 -17.54 17.05 -7.59
C ALA A 100 -16.02 16.90 -7.39
N THR A 101 -15.19 17.71 -8.07
CA THR A 101 -13.74 17.78 -7.79
C THR A 101 -13.44 18.32 -6.39
N SER A 102 -14.33 19.17 -5.86
CA SER A 102 -14.16 19.88 -4.59
C SER A 102 -13.90 19.00 -3.36
N PRO A 103 -14.49 17.80 -3.18
CA PRO A 103 -14.26 16.97 -2.00
C PRO A 103 -13.04 16.05 -2.10
N THR A 104 -12.51 15.80 -3.30
CA THR A 104 -11.35 14.89 -3.49
C THR A 104 -10.05 15.66 -3.72
N HIS A 105 -10.14 16.94 -4.13
CA HIS A 105 -9.00 17.78 -4.51
C HIS A 105 -8.12 17.21 -5.65
N HIS A 106 -8.61 16.17 -6.32
CA HIS A 106 -8.00 15.57 -7.49
C HIS A 106 -8.80 15.94 -8.76
N LEU A 107 -8.14 15.85 -9.93
CA LEU A 107 -8.81 16.01 -11.21
C LEU A 107 -9.86 14.91 -11.39
N ALA A 108 -11.06 15.25 -11.86
CA ALA A 108 -12.22 14.35 -11.91
C ALA A 108 -11.93 12.98 -12.56
N GLU A 109 -11.15 12.99 -13.64
CA GLU A 109 -10.82 11.78 -14.41
C GLU A 109 -9.62 11.00 -13.84
N SER A 110 -8.96 11.52 -12.80
CA SER A 110 -7.79 10.87 -12.21
C SER A 110 -8.20 9.73 -11.28
N SER A 111 -7.30 8.77 -11.08
CA SER A 111 -7.49 7.71 -10.08
C SER A 111 -7.71 8.28 -8.67
N GLY A 112 -7.18 9.46 -8.37
CA GLY A 112 -7.36 10.13 -7.07
C GLY A 112 -8.81 10.52 -6.77
N SER A 113 -9.65 10.72 -7.78
CA SER A 113 -11.06 11.07 -7.58
C SER A 113 -11.98 9.90 -7.26
N ARG A 114 -11.46 8.67 -7.20
CA ARG A 114 -12.22 7.46 -6.89
C ARG A 114 -12.38 7.28 -5.40
N CYS A 115 -13.62 7.17 -4.90
CA CYS A 115 -13.92 6.98 -3.48
C CYS A 115 -13.09 5.84 -2.87
N TYR A 116 -13.01 4.72 -3.59
CA TYR A 116 -12.26 3.53 -3.17
C TYR A 116 -10.77 3.78 -2.91
N ASN A 117 -10.12 4.69 -3.65
CA ASN A 117 -8.67 4.85 -3.54
C ASN A 117 -8.23 5.57 -2.27
N CYS A 118 -9.09 6.43 -1.70
CA CYS A 118 -8.85 7.07 -0.41
C CYS A 118 -9.46 6.28 0.76
N HIS A 119 -10.70 5.80 0.59
CA HIS A 119 -11.48 5.21 1.69
C HIS A 119 -11.33 3.68 1.82
N MET A 120 -10.81 3.01 0.81
CA MET A 120 -10.52 1.57 0.81
C MET A 120 -9.12 1.31 0.23
N PRO A 121 -8.06 1.87 0.87
CA PRO A 121 -6.70 1.77 0.36
C PRO A 121 -6.19 0.33 0.39
N HIS A 122 -5.16 0.03 -0.41
CA HIS A 122 -4.60 -1.32 -0.51
C HIS A 122 -3.61 -1.61 0.64
N THR A 123 -4.13 -1.76 1.86
CA THR A 123 -3.35 -1.90 3.10
C THR A 123 -3.39 -3.30 3.71
N ALA A 124 -4.18 -4.21 3.14
CA ALA A 124 -4.16 -5.62 3.52
C ALA A 124 -3.33 -6.42 2.51
N TYR A 125 -2.51 -7.33 3.00
CA TYR A 125 -1.62 -8.16 2.18
C TYR A 125 -2.11 -9.61 2.17
N GLY A 126 -2.06 -10.27 1.02
CA GLY A 126 -2.35 -11.69 0.88
C GLY A 126 -2.18 -12.15 -0.57
N LEU A 127 -1.93 -13.45 -0.78
CA LEU A 127 -1.75 -14.04 -2.11
C LEU A 127 -0.73 -13.28 -2.99
N LEU A 128 0.35 -12.78 -2.39
CA LEU A 128 1.39 -11.98 -3.05
C LEU A 128 0.86 -10.70 -3.75
N LYS A 129 -0.28 -10.18 -3.32
CA LYS A 129 -0.84 -8.88 -3.72
C LYS A 129 -1.26 -8.07 -2.49
N SER A 130 -1.48 -6.78 -2.70
CA SER A 130 -2.24 -5.97 -1.74
C SER A 130 -3.70 -5.94 -2.17
N VAL A 131 -4.60 -5.90 -1.21
CA VAL A 131 -6.05 -5.84 -1.41
C VAL A 131 -6.63 -4.64 -0.66
N ARG A 132 -7.79 -4.18 -1.13
CA ARG A 132 -8.51 -3.07 -0.53
C ARG A 132 -8.91 -3.37 0.91
N SER A 133 -8.64 -2.43 1.80
CA SER A 133 -9.23 -2.41 3.14
C SER A 133 -10.75 -2.40 3.02
N HIS A 134 -11.40 -3.28 3.76
CA HIS A 134 -12.86 -3.27 3.94
C HIS A 134 -13.30 -2.49 5.18
N HIS A 135 -12.34 -1.85 5.86
CA HIS A 135 -12.66 -0.81 6.80
C HIS A 135 -12.66 0.52 6.06
N ILE A 136 -13.86 1.06 5.87
CA ILE A 136 -14.09 2.28 5.11
C ILE A 136 -13.87 3.47 6.06
N ASP A 137 -12.68 4.06 6.03
CA ASP A 137 -12.27 5.21 6.84
C ASP A 137 -11.81 6.40 5.99
N ARG A 138 -11.36 7.47 6.65
CA ARG A 138 -10.70 8.62 6.03
C ARG A 138 -9.20 8.52 6.33
N PRO A 139 -8.31 8.75 5.34
CA PRO A 139 -6.88 8.70 5.59
C PRO A 139 -6.45 9.81 6.55
N THR A 140 -5.61 9.47 7.52
CA THR A 140 -4.97 10.42 8.42
C THR A 140 -3.52 10.00 8.66
N VAL A 141 -2.62 10.98 8.87
CA VAL A 141 -1.24 10.68 9.27
C VAL A 141 -1.20 10.11 10.69
N ALA A 142 -2.09 10.57 11.58
CA ALA A 142 -2.20 10.06 12.95
C ALA A 142 -2.44 8.54 12.99
N ALA A 143 -3.31 8.01 12.13
CA ALA A 143 -3.58 6.57 12.07
C ALA A 143 -2.35 5.77 11.65
N GLU A 144 -1.56 6.27 10.68
CA GLU A 144 -0.31 5.63 10.29
C GLU A 144 0.73 5.65 11.41
N LEU A 145 0.92 6.79 12.08
CA LEU A 145 1.85 6.89 13.21
C LEU A 145 1.49 5.96 14.35
N ALA A 146 0.18 5.79 14.62
CA ALA A 146 -0.31 4.94 15.69
C ALA A 146 -0.25 3.43 15.36
N SER A 147 -0.28 3.05 14.08
CA SER A 147 -0.47 1.64 13.68
C SER A 147 0.59 1.06 12.76
N GLY A 148 1.45 1.89 12.17
CA GLY A 148 2.34 1.53 11.07
C GLY A 148 1.65 1.26 9.74
N ARG A 149 0.31 1.34 9.67
CA ARG A 149 -0.45 1.09 8.45
C ARG A 149 -0.26 2.23 7.44
N PRO A 150 0.24 1.97 6.22
CA PRO A 150 0.37 2.98 5.18
C PRO A 150 -0.93 3.75 4.91
N ASN A 151 -0.86 5.08 4.90
CA ASN A 151 -2.00 5.92 4.55
C ASN A 151 -2.28 5.94 3.04
N ALA A 152 -3.53 6.23 2.67
CA ALA A 152 -3.98 6.18 1.27
C ALA A 152 -3.24 7.16 0.35
N CYS A 153 -2.87 8.35 0.84
CA CYS A 153 -2.21 9.37 0.04
C CYS A 153 -0.81 8.90 -0.39
N ASN A 154 -0.01 8.41 0.57
CA ASN A 154 1.35 7.94 0.29
C ASN A 154 1.42 6.55 -0.35
N LEU A 155 0.30 5.87 -0.58
CA LEU A 155 0.23 4.67 -1.45
C LEU A 155 0.12 5.01 -2.94
N CYS A 156 -0.11 6.28 -3.29
CA CYS A 156 -0.06 6.81 -4.65
C CYS A 156 1.06 7.84 -4.79
N HIS A 157 1.15 8.81 -3.88
CA HIS A 157 2.21 9.81 -3.79
C HIS A 157 3.42 9.25 -3.02
N LEU A 158 4.03 8.23 -3.60
CA LEU A 158 5.19 7.51 -3.07
C LEU A 158 6.43 8.40 -2.94
N ASP A 159 6.50 9.52 -3.68
CA ASP A 159 7.59 10.49 -3.65
C ASP A 159 7.44 11.55 -2.53
N GLN A 160 6.31 11.55 -1.81
CA GLN A 160 5.97 12.58 -0.83
C GLN A 160 6.18 12.12 0.62
N THR A 161 6.40 13.08 1.52
CA THR A 161 6.64 12.86 2.96
C THR A 161 5.33 12.74 3.74
N LEU A 162 5.40 12.34 5.02
CA LEU A 162 4.22 12.40 5.90
C LEU A 162 3.84 13.84 6.24
N GLN A 163 4.82 14.77 6.26
CA GLN A 163 4.53 16.20 6.46
C GLN A 163 3.69 16.75 5.31
N TRP A 164 4.05 16.42 4.06
CA TRP A 164 3.25 16.79 2.88
C TRP A 164 1.80 16.32 3.03
N THR A 165 1.60 15.05 3.40
CA THR A 165 0.25 14.51 3.61
C THR A 165 -0.47 15.22 4.75
N SER A 166 0.20 15.48 5.88
CA SER A 166 -0.36 16.20 7.02
C SER A 166 -0.82 17.62 6.64
N ASP A 167 0.00 18.35 5.89
CA ASP A 167 -0.28 19.72 5.47
C ASP A 167 -1.50 19.79 4.54
N TYR A 168 -1.57 18.90 3.55
CA TYR A 168 -2.72 18.85 2.64
C TYR A 168 -4.00 18.40 3.36
N LEU A 169 -3.94 17.40 4.23
CA LEU A 169 -5.11 16.97 5.01
C LEU A 169 -5.60 18.04 5.99
N SER A 170 -4.69 18.83 6.55
CA SER A 170 -5.00 19.98 7.40
C SER A 170 -5.63 21.11 6.58
N HIS A 171 -5.01 21.48 5.46
CA HIS A 171 -5.48 22.56 4.60
C HIS A 171 -6.84 22.28 3.95
N TRP A 172 -7.05 21.06 3.46
CA TRP A 172 -8.29 20.69 2.76
C TRP A 172 -9.44 20.33 3.70
N TYR A 173 -9.14 19.62 4.79
CA TYR A 173 -10.18 18.99 5.61
C TYR A 173 -10.16 19.42 7.08
N GLY A 174 -9.26 20.31 7.48
CA GLY A 174 -9.10 20.73 8.87
C GLY A 174 -8.61 19.61 9.80
N THR A 175 -7.93 18.61 9.25
CA THR A 175 -7.36 17.50 10.05
C THR A 175 -6.29 18.06 11.00
N PRO A 176 -6.31 17.74 12.31
CA PRO A 176 -5.31 18.23 13.24
C PRO A 176 -3.89 17.85 12.80
N ALA A 177 -2.98 18.83 12.87
CA ALA A 177 -1.57 18.59 12.65
C ALA A 177 -1.02 17.60 13.69
N VAL A 178 -0.08 16.76 13.26
CA VAL A 178 0.61 15.79 14.11
C VAL A 178 2.08 16.16 14.23
N GLU A 179 2.68 15.81 15.36
CA GLU A 179 4.13 15.94 15.55
C GLU A 179 4.84 14.85 14.75
N LEU A 180 5.79 15.25 13.89
CA LEU A 180 6.53 14.35 13.01
C LEU A 180 8.02 14.42 13.31
N SER A 181 8.71 13.28 13.21
CA SER A 181 10.16 13.24 13.31
C SER A 181 10.83 13.95 12.11
N PRO A 182 12.10 14.38 12.22
CA PRO A 182 12.81 14.98 11.09
C PRO A 182 12.81 14.10 9.83
N ASP A 183 12.91 12.78 10.00
CA ASP A 183 12.85 11.84 8.86
C ASP A 183 11.46 11.81 8.23
N GLN A 184 10.39 11.78 9.03
CA GLN A 184 9.01 11.83 8.52
C GLN A 184 8.65 13.14 7.83
N GLN A 185 9.35 14.23 8.18
CA GLN A 185 9.19 15.53 7.55
C GLN A 185 9.90 15.64 6.20
N ASN A 186 11.07 15.00 6.07
CA ASN A 186 11.99 15.26 4.96
C ASN A 186 12.21 14.07 4.01
N VAL A 187 11.81 12.86 4.41
CA VAL A 187 11.96 11.64 3.61
C VAL A 187 10.59 11.13 3.21
N SER A 188 10.50 10.64 1.97
CA SER A 188 9.30 10.01 1.42
C SER A 188 8.81 8.92 2.38
N ALA A 189 7.50 8.89 2.63
CA ALA A 189 6.90 7.88 3.49
C ALA A 189 7.15 6.46 2.93
N ALA A 190 7.07 6.29 1.60
CA ALA A 190 7.37 5.00 0.97
C ALA A 190 8.84 4.59 1.12
N VAL A 191 9.77 5.54 1.01
CA VAL A 191 11.19 5.28 1.25
C VAL A 191 11.44 4.89 2.71
N LEU A 192 10.77 5.53 3.67
CA LEU A 192 10.82 5.13 5.07
C LEU A 192 10.27 3.72 5.28
N TRP A 193 9.10 3.37 4.71
CA TRP A 193 8.56 2.01 4.79
C TRP A 193 9.55 0.96 4.25
N ILE A 194 10.26 1.27 3.17
CA ILE A 194 11.26 0.37 2.56
C ILE A 194 12.50 0.20 3.45
N LEU A 195 12.98 1.28 4.07
CA LEU A 195 14.24 1.30 4.80
C LEU A 195 14.09 0.91 6.27
N THR A 196 13.05 1.40 6.94
CA THR A 196 12.85 1.27 8.39
C THR A 196 11.67 0.37 8.74
N GLY A 197 10.69 0.22 7.83
CA GLY A 197 9.46 -0.53 8.09
C GLY A 197 9.65 -2.05 8.14
N ASP A 198 8.65 -2.73 8.68
CA ASP A 198 8.61 -4.19 8.75
C ASP A 198 8.35 -4.85 7.38
N ALA A 199 8.43 -6.18 7.31
CA ALA A 199 8.27 -6.91 6.05
C ALA A 199 6.91 -6.67 5.35
N GLY A 200 5.84 -6.42 6.12
CA GLY A 200 4.52 -6.11 5.56
C GLY A 200 4.49 -4.73 4.91
N GLN A 201 5.06 -3.72 5.59
CA GLN A 201 5.20 -2.38 5.03
C GLN A 201 6.08 -2.38 3.78
N ARG A 202 7.20 -3.10 3.79
CA ARG A 202 8.07 -3.26 2.60
C ARG A 202 7.35 -3.93 1.43
N ALA A 203 6.54 -4.96 1.71
CA ALA A 203 5.71 -5.60 0.68
C ALA A 203 4.68 -4.62 0.10
N LEU A 204 3.97 -3.86 0.93
CA LEU A 204 2.99 -2.87 0.48
C LEU A 204 3.63 -1.74 -0.33
N ALA A 205 4.80 -1.25 0.07
CA ALA A 205 5.57 -0.26 -0.68
C ALA A 205 6.00 -0.81 -2.05
N ALA A 206 6.56 -2.03 -2.09
CA ALA A 206 6.94 -2.69 -3.33
C ALA A 206 5.75 -2.89 -4.27
N VAL A 207 4.61 -3.37 -3.77
CA VAL A 207 3.40 -3.54 -4.59
C VAL A 207 2.91 -2.20 -5.11
N SER A 208 2.93 -1.15 -4.28
CA SER A 208 2.46 0.19 -4.66
C SER A 208 3.31 0.80 -5.77
N MET A 209 4.64 0.64 -5.75
CA MET A 209 5.53 1.06 -6.84
C MET A 209 5.18 0.41 -8.20
N GLY A 210 4.53 -0.76 -8.18
CA GLY A 210 4.07 -1.46 -9.38
C GLY A 210 2.65 -1.08 -9.85
N ARG A 211 1.93 -0.21 -9.13
CA ARG A 211 0.58 0.22 -9.49
C ARG A 211 0.62 1.43 -10.42
N ASP A 212 -0.18 1.39 -11.48
CA ASP A 212 -0.25 2.46 -12.48
C ASP A 212 -0.60 3.81 -11.83
N ALA A 213 -1.64 3.85 -10.99
CA ALA A 213 -2.04 5.07 -10.26
C ALA A 213 -0.92 5.70 -9.39
N ALA A 214 0.01 4.90 -8.87
CA ALA A 214 1.12 5.43 -8.09
C ALA A 214 2.28 5.90 -8.98
N ARG A 215 2.56 5.18 -10.07
CA ARG A 215 3.55 5.64 -11.07
C ARG A 215 3.09 6.92 -11.77
N ASP A 216 1.80 7.04 -12.08
CA ASP A 216 1.22 8.25 -12.67
C ASP A 216 1.32 9.45 -11.72
N ALA A 217 1.16 9.22 -10.41
CA ALA A 217 1.19 10.28 -9.39
C ALA A 217 2.60 10.69 -8.96
N SER A 218 3.57 9.78 -8.93
CA SER A 218 4.91 10.01 -8.41
C SER A 218 6.02 10.02 -9.45
N GLY A 219 5.77 9.51 -10.66
CA GLY A 219 6.81 9.05 -11.57
C GLY A 219 7.58 7.84 -11.01
N ASP A 220 8.28 7.12 -11.88
CA ASP A 220 8.92 5.84 -11.57
C ASP A 220 10.46 5.84 -11.73
N ASP A 221 11.04 6.94 -12.21
CA ASP A 221 12.46 7.12 -12.49
C ASP A 221 13.38 7.04 -11.26
N TRP A 222 12.81 7.14 -10.05
CA TRP A 222 13.51 7.05 -8.77
C TRP A 222 13.26 5.72 -8.04
N MET A 223 12.31 4.89 -8.49
CA MET A 223 11.87 3.70 -7.75
C MET A 223 12.85 2.52 -7.85
N ALA A 224 13.57 2.40 -8.97
CA ALA A 224 14.37 1.22 -9.29
C ALA A 224 15.45 0.88 -8.23
N PRO A 225 16.19 1.82 -7.62
CA PRO A 225 17.16 1.49 -6.58
C PRO A 225 16.54 0.92 -5.31
N PHE A 226 15.35 1.38 -4.95
CA PHE A 226 14.61 0.87 -3.79
C PHE A 226 14.05 -0.52 -4.08
N LEU A 227 13.52 -0.75 -5.28
CA LEU A 227 13.10 -2.08 -5.71
C LEU A 227 14.29 -3.05 -5.79
N ALA A 228 15.45 -2.61 -6.28
CA ALA A 228 16.68 -3.40 -6.30
C ALA A 228 17.10 -3.86 -4.90
N ARG A 229 17.07 -2.95 -3.91
CA ARG A 229 17.30 -3.30 -2.49
C ARG A 229 16.35 -4.40 -2.00
N LEU A 230 15.07 -4.33 -2.39
CA LEU A 230 14.06 -5.30 -1.99
C LEU A 230 14.16 -6.65 -2.72
N LEU A 231 14.91 -6.76 -3.83
CA LEU A 231 15.27 -8.06 -4.43
C LEU A 231 16.13 -8.91 -3.48
N GLU A 232 16.79 -8.26 -2.51
CA GLU A 232 17.62 -8.95 -1.52
C GLU A 232 16.92 -9.13 -0.17
N ASP A 233 15.65 -8.75 -0.04
CA ASP A 233 14.88 -8.84 1.21
C ASP A 233 14.85 -10.29 1.75
N PRO A 234 14.92 -10.52 3.08
CA PRO A 234 14.84 -11.87 3.65
C PRO A 234 13.53 -12.61 3.30
N TYR A 235 12.43 -11.89 3.04
CA TYR A 235 11.13 -12.49 2.72
C TYR A 235 10.95 -12.71 1.22
N VAL A 236 10.68 -13.96 0.83
CA VAL A 236 10.34 -14.37 -0.55
C VAL A 236 9.20 -13.51 -1.10
N ALA A 237 8.19 -13.23 -0.28
CA ALA A 237 7.04 -12.39 -0.58
C ALA A 237 7.44 -10.97 -1.03
N VAL A 238 8.34 -10.32 -0.28
CA VAL A 238 8.82 -8.97 -0.59
C VAL A 238 9.63 -9.00 -1.89
N ARG A 239 10.54 -9.98 -2.03
CA ARG A 239 11.33 -10.19 -3.25
C ARG A 239 10.48 -10.36 -4.49
N TYR A 240 9.42 -11.17 -4.41
CA TYR A 240 8.47 -11.38 -5.49
C TYR A 240 7.78 -10.07 -5.89
N CYS A 241 7.26 -9.34 -4.90
CA CYS A 241 6.59 -8.05 -5.14
C CYS A 241 7.54 -7.05 -5.80
N ALA A 242 8.77 -6.94 -5.30
CA ALA A 242 9.79 -6.04 -5.84
C ALA A 242 10.15 -6.38 -7.29
N GLY A 243 10.43 -7.65 -7.60
CA GLY A 243 10.72 -8.08 -8.98
C GLY A 243 9.55 -7.88 -9.94
N ARG A 244 8.31 -8.12 -9.49
CA ARG A 244 7.10 -7.87 -10.28
C ARG A 244 6.91 -6.38 -10.57
N SER A 245 7.11 -5.53 -9.57
CA SER A 245 6.97 -4.07 -9.72
C SER A 245 8.11 -3.45 -10.52
N LEU A 246 9.33 -3.97 -10.41
CA LEU A 246 10.48 -3.51 -11.20
C LEU A 246 10.23 -3.64 -12.69
N ARG A 247 9.63 -4.76 -13.14
CA ARG A 247 9.26 -4.96 -14.55
C ARG A 247 8.17 -4.01 -15.07
N LYS A 248 7.56 -3.20 -14.20
CA LYS A 248 6.62 -2.15 -14.62
C LYS A 248 7.32 -0.84 -15.01
N ILE A 249 8.60 -0.71 -14.71
CA ILE A 249 9.44 0.39 -15.18
C ILE A 249 9.98 -0.02 -16.54
N ASP A 250 9.74 0.77 -17.58
CA ASP A 250 10.02 0.41 -18.98
C ASP A 250 11.47 -0.07 -19.18
N GLN A 251 12.43 0.62 -18.56
CA GLN A 251 13.86 0.28 -18.59
C GLN A 251 14.18 -1.13 -18.08
N PHE A 252 13.38 -1.65 -17.14
CA PHE A 252 13.61 -2.93 -16.47
C PHE A 252 12.56 -3.99 -16.81
N SER A 253 11.72 -3.73 -17.81
CA SER A 253 10.63 -4.62 -18.26
C SER A 253 11.08 -6.06 -18.57
N ASN A 254 12.31 -6.21 -19.07
CA ASN A 254 12.90 -7.49 -19.47
C ASN A 254 13.86 -8.09 -18.43
N VAL A 255 13.93 -7.55 -17.21
CA VAL A 255 14.79 -8.12 -16.16
C VAL A 255 14.25 -9.48 -15.75
N GLU A 256 15.02 -10.53 -16.06
CA GLU A 256 14.79 -11.87 -15.53
C GLU A 256 15.24 -11.93 -14.07
N TYR A 257 14.33 -12.39 -13.20
CA TYR A 257 14.59 -12.44 -11.78
C TYR A 257 13.85 -13.60 -11.12
N ASP A 258 14.63 -14.51 -10.53
CA ASP A 258 14.12 -15.58 -9.68
C ASP A 258 14.21 -15.18 -8.19
N HIS A 259 13.05 -14.87 -7.62
CA HIS A 259 12.87 -14.50 -6.22
C HIS A 259 13.18 -15.60 -5.19
N VAL A 260 13.36 -16.86 -5.61
CA VAL A 260 13.80 -17.97 -4.74
C VAL A 260 15.22 -18.47 -5.05
N ALA A 261 15.90 -17.88 -6.04
CA ALA A 261 17.30 -18.20 -6.36
C ALA A 261 18.26 -17.93 -5.19
N PRO A 262 19.47 -18.51 -5.16
CA PRO A 262 20.49 -18.22 -4.15
C PRO A 262 20.82 -16.73 -4.00
N ALA A 263 21.24 -16.32 -2.80
CA ALA A 263 21.47 -14.90 -2.47
C ALA A 263 22.44 -14.20 -3.43
N GLU A 264 23.52 -14.88 -3.84
CA GLU A 264 24.50 -14.35 -4.79
C GLU A 264 23.88 -14.01 -6.15
N GLN A 265 22.99 -14.86 -6.66
CA GLN A 265 22.31 -14.61 -7.94
C GLN A 265 21.36 -13.42 -7.84
N ARG A 266 20.62 -13.30 -6.73
CA ARG A 266 19.72 -12.16 -6.49
C ARG A 266 20.50 -10.85 -6.35
N ALA A 267 21.62 -10.88 -5.62
CA ALA A 267 22.53 -9.75 -5.46
C ALA A 267 23.11 -9.30 -6.81
N ALA A 268 23.46 -10.24 -7.69
CA ALA A 268 23.93 -9.92 -9.04
C ALA A 268 22.87 -9.18 -9.87
N VAL A 269 21.60 -9.60 -9.81
CA VAL A 269 20.49 -8.90 -10.47
C VAL A 269 20.29 -7.50 -9.87
N ALA A 270 20.26 -7.37 -8.54
CA ALA A 270 20.11 -6.08 -7.86
C ALA A 270 21.24 -5.10 -8.24
N ALA A 271 22.49 -5.57 -8.25
CA ALA A 271 23.64 -4.77 -8.67
C ALA A 271 23.56 -4.37 -10.16
N GLY A 272 23.05 -5.24 -11.03
CA GLY A 272 22.79 -4.93 -12.44
C GLY A 272 21.78 -3.81 -12.60
N VAL A 273 20.65 -3.89 -11.89
CA VAL A 273 19.60 -2.85 -11.88
C VAL A 273 20.16 -1.50 -11.43
N LEU A 274 20.91 -1.48 -10.32
CA LEU A 274 21.54 -0.26 -9.80
C LEU A 274 22.52 0.37 -10.79
N ARG A 275 23.34 -0.46 -11.45
CA ARG A 275 24.30 0.01 -12.47
C ARG A 275 23.58 0.66 -13.64
N THR A 276 22.62 -0.04 -14.25
CA THR A 276 21.82 0.48 -15.36
C THR A 276 21.09 1.77 -14.98
N TRP A 277 20.49 1.82 -13.78
CA TRP A 277 19.84 3.03 -13.28
C TRP A 277 20.82 4.20 -13.10
N SER A 278 22.03 3.96 -12.60
CA SER A 278 23.04 5.00 -12.39
C SER A 278 23.63 5.55 -13.69
N GLU A 279 23.69 4.73 -14.75
CA GLU A 279 24.17 5.12 -16.08
C GLU A 279 23.11 5.88 -16.89
N THR A 280 21.87 5.94 -16.41
CA THR A 280 20.76 6.60 -17.11
C THR A 280 20.86 8.11 -16.98
N THR A 281 20.99 8.80 -18.12
CA THR A 281 20.97 10.27 -18.16
C THR A 281 19.56 10.78 -17.88
N ARG A 282 19.41 11.63 -16.87
CA ARG A 282 18.13 12.26 -16.51
C ARG A 282 18.14 13.71 -17.02
N THR A 283 17.21 14.04 -17.91
CA THR A 283 17.14 15.35 -18.55
C THR A 283 16.41 16.39 -17.71
N GLU A 284 15.51 15.96 -16.82
CA GLU A 284 14.82 16.81 -15.87
C GLU A 284 14.51 16.01 -14.59
N THR A 285 15.28 16.20 -13.53
CA THR A 285 14.82 15.78 -12.20
C THR A 285 13.94 16.92 -11.68
N GLY A 286 12.62 16.82 -11.85
CA GLY A 286 11.74 17.48 -10.89
C GLY A 286 12.25 17.11 -9.50
N THR A 287 12.51 18.09 -8.63
CA THR A 287 13.23 17.86 -7.37
C THR A 287 12.38 17.00 -6.44
N ARG A 288 12.46 15.68 -6.57
CA ARG A 288 11.90 14.69 -5.65
C ARG A 288 12.84 14.52 -4.46
N ALA A 289 13.22 15.62 -3.82
CA ALA A 289 14.26 15.64 -2.78
C ALA A 289 13.98 14.65 -1.63
N ALA A 290 12.70 14.41 -1.34
CA ALA A 290 12.24 13.46 -0.34
C ALA A 290 12.57 11.99 -0.68
N THR A 291 12.83 11.65 -1.94
CA THR A 291 13.12 10.27 -2.38
C THR A 291 14.55 9.83 -2.11
N LEU A 292 15.40 10.69 -1.53
CA LEU A 292 16.83 10.43 -1.31
C LEU A 292 17.63 10.22 -2.61
N VAL A 293 17.08 10.67 -3.74
CA VAL A 293 17.79 10.81 -5.02
C VAL A 293 18.11 12.29 -5.20
N ASP A 294 19.40 12.62 -5.32
CA ASP A 294 19.86 13.98 -5.56
C ASP A 294 19.54 14.43 -7.00
N PRO A 295 19.64 15.74 -7.31
CA PRO A 295 19.39 16.24 -8.66
C PRO A 295 20.35 15.70 -9.75
N ALA A 296 21.50 15.16 -9.34
CA ALA A 296 22.43 14.48 -10.26
C ALA A 296 22.06 12.99 -10.46
N GLY A 297 20.99 12.51 -9.83
CA GLY A 297 20.55 11.13 -9.92
C GLY A 297 21.36 10.16 -9.05
N ASN A 298 22.07 10.64 -8.04
CA ASN A 298 22.77 9.79 -7.08
C ASN A 298 21.92 9.57 -5.83
N LEU A 299 22.09 8.40 -5.23
CA LEU A 299 21.51 8.11 -3.93
C LEU A 299 22.27 8.82 -2.81
N LEU A 300 21.53 9.39 -1.86
CA LEU A 300 22.10 9.95 -0.62
C LEU A 300 22.55 8.85 0.34
N GLN A 301 23.68 8.21 0.04
CA GLN A 301 24.15 6.98 0.70
C GLN A 301 24.22 7.08 2.22
N GLY A 302 24.76 8.17 2.78
CA GLY A 302 24.84 8.33 4.23
C GLY A 302 23.46 8.34 4.92
N VAL A 303 22.42 8.83 4.25
CA VAL A 303 21.04 8.78 4.78
C VAL A 303 20.46 7.37 4.63
N LEU A 304 20.71 6.71 3.50
CA LEU A 304 20.27 5.32 3.27
C LEU A 304 20.89 4.34 4.28
N GLU A 305 22.17 4.49 4.60
CA GLU A 305 22.86 3.67 5.60
C GLU A 305 22.29 3.91 6.99
N ARG A 306 22.12 5.18 7.39
CA ARG A 306 21.53 5.55 8.69
C ARG A 306 20.11 5.01 8.87
N LEU A 307 19.26 5.14 7.85
CA LEU A 307 17.89 4.65 7.90
C LEU A 307 17.83 3.12 7.79
N GLY A 308 18.63 2.54 6.90
CA GLY A 308 18.71 1.09 6.72
C GLY A 308 19.19 0.35 7.96
N ALA A 309 20.00 0.97 8.82
CA ALA A 309 20.40 0.44 10.12
C ALA A 309 19.24 0.40 11.15
N GLN A 310 18.12 1.06 10.87
CA GLN A 310 16.93 1.11 11.73
C GLN A 310 15.81 0.19 11.21
N ARG A 311 16.10 -0.70 10.25
CA ARG A 311 15.10 -1.60 9.68
C ARG A 311 14.45 -2.45 10.77
N ASP A 312 13.12 -2.48 10.79
CA ASP A 312 12.38 -3.44 11.60
C ASP A 312 12.55 -4.85 11.01
N ASP A 313 13.42 -5.62 11.67
CA ASP A 313 13.70 -7.03 11.41
C ASP A 313 12.87 -7.97 12.30
N THR A 314 11.83 -7.45 12.98
CA THR A 314 10.85 -8.30 13.66
C THR A 314 10.28 -9.31 12.69
N SER A 315 10.29 -10.57 13.07
CA SER A 315 9.72 -11.63 12.25
C SER A 315 8.23 -11.39 12.04
N VAL A 316 7.82 -11.28 10.77
CA VAL A 316 6.42 -11.20 10.36
C VAL A 316 6.02 -12.53 9.73
N ASN A 317 5.00 -13.19 10.28
CA ASN A 317 4.42 -14.39 9.68
C ASN A 317 2.97 -14.13 9.26
N LEU A 318 2.78 -13.82 7.98
CA LEU A 318 1.45 -13.60 7.39
C LEU A 318 0.90 -14.92 6.83
N ALA A 319 0.70 -15.91 7.69
CA ALA A 319 0.11 -17.21 7.31
C ALA A 319 -1.43 -17.15 7.41
N GLU A 320 -2.10 -17.45 6.29
CA GLU A 320 -3.56 -17.62 6.21
C GLU A 320 -4.06 -18.78 7.08
#